data_AF-S5R764-F1
#
_entry.id   AF-S5R764-F1
#
_cell.length_a   1.000
_cell.length_b   1.000
_cell.length_c   1.000
_cell.angle_alpha   90.00
_cell.angle_beta   90.00
_cell.angle_gamma   90.00
#
_symmetry.space_group_name_H-M   'P 1'
#
loop_
_entity.id
_entity.type
_entity.pdbx_description
1 polymer ?
#
loop_
_entity_poly.entity_id
_entity_poly.type
_entity_poly.pdbx_seq_one_letter_code
_entity_poly.pdbx_strand_id
1 'polypeptide(L)'
;LSRLFQNLYGVTLRPSDVSSQEVWHADVRKLEVVDEKDGLLGWIYTDLFARRGKSSGAAHYTVRCSRRTDDDDEAGDLEPSEEHRELVQLSRAFEASNRHRMPDGVFQLPIVVLLTEFTRPPLSRGPAVLEWHEVLTLFHEMGHAMHSMIGKTEYQNVSGTRCATDFVELPSILMEHFLTSPTVLSLFSSADDAAARQVGNHHEDPCHNIDTHGQILLAVLDQAYHSPAATEPGFDSTATLARLHAARGLIPFVEGTSWQTQFGHLFGYGATYYSYLFDRAIASRVWRKLFARDPLNREMGERYKREILRHGGGEDPWAMIGSLLEAPELESGDAEAMREVGRWRIEDEVVIPGRH
;
A
#
# COMPACT_ATOMS: atom_id res chain seq x y z
N LEU A 1 0.25 -10.77 11.45
CA LEU A 1 -0.10 -10.52 10.05
C LEU A 1 -0.81 -11.73 9.44
N SER A 2 -0.16 -12.90 9.32
CA SER A 2 -0.82 -14.13 8.80
C SER A 2 -2.18 -14.42 9.45
N ARG A 3 -2.28 -14.36 10.79
CA ARG A 3 -3.57 -14.50 11.51
C ARG A 3 -4.61 -13.44 11.13
N LEU A 4 -4.20 -12.19 10.91
CA LEU A 4 -5.11 -11.11 10.52
C LEU A 4 -5.65 -11.38 9.12
N PHE A 5 -4.79 -11.66 8.14
CA PHE A 5 -5.21 -11.97 6.77
C PHE A 5 -6.03 -13.26 6.66
N GLN A 6 -5.80 -14.22 7.54
CA GLN A 6 -6.63 -15.42 7.61
C GLN A 6 -8.06 -15.08 8.07
N ASN A 7 -8.19 -14.19 9.07
CA ASN A 7 -9.49 -13.72 9.54
C ASN A 7 -10.20 -12.81 8.54
N LEU A 8 -9.47 -11.99 7.78
CA LEU A 8 -10.08 -11.06 6.81
C LEU A 8 -10.35 -11.72 5.47
N TYR A 9 -9.35 -12.40 4.90
CA TYR A 9 -9.32 -12.77 3.48
C TYR A 9 -9.19 -14.28 3.25
N GLY A 10 -9.06 -15.09 4.32
CA GLY A 10 -8.74 -16.51 4.19
C GLY A 10 -7.33 -16.77 3.65
N VAL A 11 -6.46 -15.78 3.77
CA VAL A 11 -5.09 -15.82 3.25
C VAL A 11 -4.12 -16.09 4.40
N THR A 12 -3.21 -17.04 4.19
CA THR A 12 -2.13 -17.37 5.11
C THR A 12 -0.78 -17.11 4.48
N LEU A 13 0.17 -16.64 5.30
CA LEU A 13 1.56 -16.48 4.92
C LEU A 13 2.36 -17.68 5.43
N ARG A 14 2.99 -18.44 4.52
CA ARG A 14 3.79 -19.62 4.85
C ARG A 14 5.26 -19.36 4.49
N PRO A 15 6.19 -19.43 5.45
CA PRO A 15 7.61 -19.41 5.13
C PRO A 15 7.96 -20.52 4.13
N SER A 16 8.76 -20.18 3.12
CA SER A 16 9.22 -21.10 2.10
C SER A 16 10.74 -21.01 1.99
N ASP A 17 11.38 -22.12 1.65
CA ASP A 17 12.83 -22.17 1.51
C ASP A 17 13.28 -21.33 0.30
N VAL A 18 14.48 -20.77 0.40
CA VAL A 18 15.11 -19.97 -0.66
C VAL A 18 16.45 -20.55 -1.05
N SER A 19 16.75 -20.55 -2.35
CA SER A 19 18.10 -20.83 -2.84
C SER A 19 18.99 -19.59 -2.68
N SER A 20 20.29 -19.78 -2.46
CA SER A 20 21.26 -18.67 -2.46
C SER A 20 21.38 -17.97 -3.81
N GLN A 21 20.94 -18.60 -4.90
CA GLN A 21 20.91 -18.01 -6.24
C GLN A 21 19.60 -17.25 -6.53
N GLU A 22 18.60 -17.38 -5.65
CA GLU A 22 17.27 -16.76 -5.80
C GLU A 22 17.18 -15.41 -5.08
N VAL A 23 17.95 -15.22 -4.01
CA VAL A 23 17.92 -14.02 -3.16
C VAL A 23 19.18 -13.17 -3.32
N TRP A 24 19.02 -11.85 -3.25
CA TRP A 24 20.14 -10.89 -3.32
C TRP A 24 20.86 -10.67 -1.98
N HIS A 25 20.33 -11.19 -0.88
CA HIS A 25 20.96 -11.09 0.45
C HIS A 25 20.51 -12.23 1.37
N ALA A 26 21.41 -12.67 2.27
CA ALA A 26 21.17 -13.81 3.17
C ALA A 26 20.07 -13.59 4.22
N ASP A 27 19.66 -12.34 4.47
CA ASP A 27 18.56 -12.01 5.38
C ASP A 27 17.20 -11.97 4.69
N VAL A 28 17.16 -12.01 3.36
CA VAL A 28 15.89 -12.06 2.64
C VAL A 28 15.19 -13.37 2.98
N ARG A 29 13.89 -13.29 3.24
CA ARG A 29 13.03 -14.45 3.46
C ARG A 29 11.93 -14.45 2.43
N LYS A 30 11.47 -15.64 2.04
CA LYS A 30 10.37 -15.84 1.10
C LYS A 30 9.15 -16.35 1.85
N LEU A 31 8.01 -15.76 1.57
CA LEU A 31 6.71 -16.15 2.08
C LEU A 31 5.83 -16.53 0.89
N GLU A 32 5.25 -17.72 0.92
CA GLU A 32 4.11 -18.07 0.08
C GLU A 32 2.85 -17.42 0.63
N VAL A 33 2.06 -16.85 -0.25
CA VAL A 33 0.74 -16.29 0.07
C VAL A 33 -0.30 -17.25 -0.44
N VAL A 34 -1.09 -17.82 0.48
CA VAL A 34 -1.97 -18.95 0.17
C VAL A 34 -3.38 -18.67 0.63
N ASP A 35 -4.29 -18.67 -0.33
CA ASP A 35 -5.72 -18.60 -0.15
C ASP A 35 -6.29 -19.99 0.19
N GLU A 36 -7.26 -20.02 1.11
CA GLU A 36 -7.90 -21.28 1.52
C GLU A 36 -8.76 -21.95 0.42
N LYS A 37 -9.22 -21.20 -0.59
CA LYS A 37 -10.03 -21.71 -1.72
C LYS A 37 -9.21 -21.82 -2.99
N ASP A 38 -8.46 -20.76 -3.28
CA ASP A 38 -7.76 -20.55 -4.55
C ASP A 38 -6.34 -21.13 -4.54
N GLY A 39 -5.83 -21.56 -3.39
CA GLY A 39 -4.49 -22.12 -3.28
C GLY A 39 -3.40 -21.03 -3.31
N LEU A 40 -2.32 -21.27 -4.04
CA LEU A 40 -1.17 -20.36 -4.04
C LEU A 40 -1.49 -19.09 -4.84
N LEU A 41 -1.44 -17.92 -4.17
CA LEU A 41 -1.63 -16.61 -4.80
C LEU A 41 -0.34 -15.99 -5.28
N GLY A 42 0.82 -16.31 -4.69
CA GLY A 42 2.10 -15.73 -5.09
C GLY A 42 3.13 -15.74 -3.97
N TRP A 43 4.16 -14.91 -4.11
CA TRP A 43 5.28 -14.84 -3.17
C TRP A 43 5.65 -13.42 -2.75
N ILE A 44 5.92 -13.26 -1.46
CA ILE A 44 6.48 -12.05 -0.87
C ILE A 44 7.92 -12.34 -0.43
N TYR A 45 8.87 -11.58 -0.94
CA TYR A 45 10.24 -11.55 -0.42
C TYR A 45 10.35 -10.41 0.58
N THR A 46 10.67 -10.72 1.83
CA THR A 46 10.83 -9.72 2.88
C THR A 46 12.30 -9.40 3.07
N ASP A 47 12.69 -8.16 2.80
CA ASP A 47 14.01 -7.61 3.08
C ASP A 47 13.87 -6.55 4.18
N LEU A 48 13.94 -6.99 5.44
CA LEU A 48 13.45 -6.20 6.57
C LEU A 48 14.51 -5.35 7.28
N PHE A 49 15.78 -5.73 7.22
CA PHE A 49 16.81 -5.10 8.04
C PHE A 49 17.62 -4.06 7.28
N ALA A 50 17.95 -2.96 7.94
CA ALA A 50 18.88 -1.95 7.43
C ALA A 50 20.28 -2.55 7.20
N ARG A 51 20.92 -2.14 6.10
CA ARG A 51 22.34 -2.47 5.81
C ARG A 51 22.93 -1.45 4.85
N ARG A 52 24.27 -1.31 4.89
CA ARG A 52 24.99 -0.42 3.98
C ARG A 52 24.72 -0.79 2.52
N GLY A 53 24.35 0.20 1.70
CA GLY A 53 24.09 0.04 0.27
C GLY A 53 22.70 -0.47 -0.10
N LYS A 54 21.83 -0.75 0.88
CA LYS A 54 20.40 -0.96 0.65
C LYS A 54 19.71 0.38 0.46
N SER A 55 18.69 0.43 -0.39
CA SER A 55 17.80 1.58 -0.53
C SER A 55 17.16 1.95 0.81
N SER A 56 17.03 3.25 1.07
CA SER A 56 16.39 3.77 2.27
C SER A 56 14.87 3.83 2.17
N GLY A 57 14.19 3.82 3.31
CA GLY A 57 12.73 3.85 3.43
C GLY A 57 12.10 2.46 3.47
N ALA A 58 10.78 2.45 3.62
CA ALA A 58 9.97 1.26 3.44
C ALA A 58 9.22 1.36 2.11
N ALA A 59 9.08 0.22 1.45
CA ALA A 59 8.35 0.15 0.19
C ALA A 59 7.98 -1.29 -0.16
N HIS A 60 6.82 -1.41 -0.80
CA HIS A 60 6.40 -2.55 -1.56
C HIS A 60 6.80 -2.39 -3.04
N TYR A 61 7.56 -3.35 -3.57
CA TYR A 61 7.92 -3.42 -4.99
C TYR A 61 7.25 -4.62 -5.65
N THR A 62 6.60 -4.41 -6.79
CA THR A 62 6.13 -5.51 -7.63
C THR A 62 7.19 -5.89 -8.65
N VAL A 63 7.80 -7.06 -8.48
CA VAL A 63 8.77 -7.62 -9.44
C VAL A 63 8.03 -8.26 -10.61
N ARG A 64 6.91 -8.92 -10.32
CA ARG A 64 6.06 -9.55 -11.31
C ARG A 64 4.60 -9.36 -10.92
N CYS A 65 3.78 -8.87 -11.85
CA CYS A 65 2.35 -8.73 -11.65
C CYS A 65 1.62 -10.06 -11.91
N SER A 66 0.40 -10.16 -11.37
CA SER A 66 -0.55 -11.18 -11.81
C SER A 66 -1.03 -10.88 -13.23
N ARG A 67 -1.24 -11.90 -14.05
CA ARG A 67 -1.98 -11.79 -15.31
C ARG A 67 -2.54 -13.13 -15.75
N ARG A 68 -3.61 -13.12 -16.52
CA ARG A 68 -4.10 -14.31 -17.21
C ARG A 68 -3.16 -14.69 -18.37
N THR A 69 -3.06 -15.98 -18.67
CA THR A 69 -2.09 -16.55 -19.64
C THR A 69 -2.64 -17.70 -20.48
N ASP A 70 -3.84 -18.21 -20.21
CA ASP A 70 -4.45 -19.31 -21.00
C ASP A 70 -5.04 -18.86 -22.34
N ASP A 71 -5.15 -17.56 -22.56
CA ASP A 71 -5.66 -16.91 -23.77
C ASP A 71 -4.60 -16.07 -24.50
N ASP A 72 -3.32 -16.21 -24.13
CA ASP A 72 -2.20 -15.56 -24.83
C ASP A 72 -2.10 -16.06 -26.29
N ASP A 73 -2.06 -15.12 -27.25
CA ASP A 73 -1.83 -15.41 -28.67
C ASP A 73 -0.34 -15.60 -28.99
N GLU A 74 0.23 -16.72 -28.53
CA GLU A 74 1.65 -17.05 -28.77
C GLU A 74 1.99 -17.18 -30.28
N ALA A 75 0.99 -17.38 -31.14
CA ALA A 75 1.18 -17.47 -32.59
C ALA A 75 1.28 -16.10 -33.27
N GLY A 76 0.72 -15.05 -32.64
CA GLY A 76 0.80 -13.66 -33.08
C GLY A 76 2.06 -12.93 -32.58
N ASP A 77 2.83 -13.55 -31.68
CA ASP A 77 4.06 -12.98 -31.14
C ASP A 77 5.13 -12.72 -32.20
N LEU A 78 5.99 -11.73 -31.94
CA LEU A 78 7.16 -11.47 -32.78
C LEU A 78 8.16 -12.62 -32.69
N GLU A 79 8.59 -13.12 -33.85
CA GLU A 79 9.69 -14.09 -33.92
C GLU A 79 10.97 -13.45 -33.36
N PRO A 80 11.62 -14.08 -32.36
CA PRO A 80 12.84 -13.53 -31.78
C PRO A 80 13.97 -13.56 -32.81
N SER A 81 14.80 -12.53 -32.81
CA SER A 81 16.07 -12.56 -33.56
C SER A 81 16.95 -13.72 -33.07
N GLU A 82 17.88 -14.19 -33.90
CA GLU A 82 18.79 -15.27 -33.51
C GLU A 82 19.52 -14.98 -32.19
N GLU A 83 19.93 -13.74 -31.96
CA GLU A 83 20.58 -13.28 -30.73
C GLU A 83 19.71 -13.42 -29.47
N HIS A 84 18.39 -13.30 -29.60
CA HIS A 84 17.46 -13.35 -28.46
C HIS A 84 16.74 -14.70 -28.31
N ARG A 85 16.92 -15.63 -29.25
CA ARG A 85 16.17 -16.89 -29.28
C ARG A 85 16.37 -17.73 -28.01
N GLU A 86 17.61 -17.82 -27.52
CA GLU A 86 17.92 -18.55 -26.27
C GLU A 86 17.28 -17.88 -25.04
N LEU A 87 17.33 -16.54 -24.95
CA LEU A 87 16.73 -15.78 -23.86
C LEU A 87 15.20 -15.95 -23.83
N VAL A 88 14.55 -15.90 -24.99
CA VAL A 88 13.10 -16.11 -25.11
C VAL A 88 12.72 -17.55 -24.74
N GLN A 89 13.51 -18.54 -25.14
CA GLN A 89 13.29 -19.94 -24.73
C GLN A 89 13.41 -20.12 -23.21
N LEU A 90 14.41 -19.50 -22.58
CA LEU A 90 14.55 -19.49 -21.12
C LEU A 90 13.36 -18.82 -20.44
N SER A 91 12.89 -17.68 -20.95
CA SER A 91 11.71 -16.97 -20.44
C SER A 91 10.46 -17.85 -20.54
N ARG A 92 10.21 -18.48 -21.70
CA ARG A 92 9.05 -19.35 -21.91
C ARG A 92 9.08 -20.58 -21.00
N ALA A 93 10.24 -21.21 -20.83
CA ALA A 93 10.39 -22.33 -19.91
C ALA A 93 10.15 -21.92 -18.45
N PHE A 94 10.67 -20.76 -18.06
CA PHE A 94 10.42 -20.18 -16.74
C PHE A 94 8.93 -19.89 -16.54
N GLU A 95 8.27 -19.21 -17.47
CA GLU A 95 6.84 -18.90 -17.40
C GLU A 95 5.99 -20.18 -17.31
N ALA A 96 6.22 -21.16 -18.18
CA ALA A 96 5.47 -22.41 -18.20
C ALA A 96 5.54 -23.15 -16.86
N SER A 97 6.69 -23.12 -16.18
CA SER A 97 6.85 -23.75 -14.87
C SER A 97 6.22 -22.98 -13.70
N ASN A 98 5.85 -21.72 -13.93
CA ASN A 98 5.33 -20.80 -12.92
C ASN A 98 3.87 -20.36 -13.16
N ARG A 99 3.20 -20.91 -14.18
CA ARG A 99 1.77 -20.74 -14.42
C ARG A 99 0.98 -21.57 -13.42
N HIS A 100 -0.05 -20.97 -12.81
CA HIS A 100 -0.90 -21.63 -11.83
C HIS A 100 -2.33 -21.72 -12.35
N ARG A 101 -2.93 -22.92 -12.28
CA ARG A 101 -4.32 -23.13 -12.66
C ARG A 101 -5.22 -22.81 -11.48
N MET A 102 -6.10 -21.85 -11.68
CA MET A 102 -7.12 -21.41 -10.74
C MET A 102 -8.51 -21.72 -11.32
N PRO A 103 -9.62 -21.58 -10.55
CA PRO A 103 -10.97 -21.84 -11.06
C PRO A 103 -11.36 -20.97 -12.27
N ASP A 104 -10.79 -19.76 -12.36
CA ASP A 104 -11.09 -18.71 -13.33
C ASP A 104 -10.16 -18.70 -14.56
N GLY A 105 -9.07 -19.47 -14.57
CA GLY A 105 -8.12 -19.50 -15.68
C GLY A 105 -6.73 -19.99 -15.29
N VAL A 106 -5.73 -19.74 -16.15
CA VAL A 106 -4.33 -20.00 -15.84
C VAL A 106 -3.61 -18.67 -15.70
N PHE A 107 -3.02 -18.45 -14.53
CA PHE A 107 -2.43 -17.17 -14.17
C PHE A 107 -0.92 -17.28 -13.98
N GLN A 108 -0.21 -16.24 -14.41
CA GLN A 108 1.10 -15.91 -13.87
C GLN A 108 0.90 -15.35 -12.46
N LEU A 109 1.56 -15.92 -11.46
CA LEU A 109 1.42 -15.45 -10.08
C LEU A 109 2.32 -14.25 -9.76
N PRO A 110 1.87 -13.27 -8.96
CA PRO A 110 2.66 -12.12 -8.56
C PRO A 110 3.87 -12.48 -7.69
N ILE A 111 4.93 -11.69 -7.84
CA ILE A 111 6.12 -11.69 -6.99
C ILE A 111 6.34 -10.26 -6.51
N VAL A 112 6.35 -10.08 -5.19
CA VAL A 112 6.57 -8.77 -4.58
C VAL A 112 7.72 -8.81 -3.58
N VAL A 113 8.35 -7.66 -3.39
CA VAL A 113 9.39 -7.45 -2.40
C VAL A 113 8.89 -6.43 -1.41
N LEU A 114 8.85 -6.81 -0.13
CA LEU A 114 8.58 -5.89 0.97
C LEU A 114 9.91 -5.49 1.59
N LEU A 115 10.28 -4.23 1.39
CA LEU A 115 11.54 -3.66 1.83
C LEU A 115 11.29 -2.72 3.00
N THR A 116 12.03 -2.89 4.10
CA THR A 116 12.02 -1.97 5.25
C THR A 116 13.45 -1.77 5.80
N GLU A 117 13.62 -0.87 6.78
CA GLU A 117 14.93 -0.55 7.37
C GLU A 117 14.97 -0.80 8.88
N PHE A 118 14.40 -1.91 9.35
CA PHE A 118 14.39 -2.21 10.77
C PHE A 118 15.80 -2.38 11.33
N THR A 119 15.99 -1.88 12.54
CA THR A 119 17.28 -2.00 13.22
C THR A 119 17.58 -3.47 13.51
N ARG A 120 18.77 -3.91 13.13
CA ARG A 120 19.22 -5.27 13.47
C ARG A 120 19.49 -5.37 14.97
N PRO A 121 18.88 -6.31 15.70
CA PRO A 121 19.26 -6.55 17.08
C PRO A 121 20.68 -7.15 17.12
N PRO A 122 21.54 -6.75 18.08
CA PRO A 122 22.77 -7.50 18.35
C PRO A 122 22.43 -8.95 18.68
N LEU A 123 23.23 -9.91 18.20
CA LEU A 123 23.03 -11.35 18.48
C LEU A 123 22.90 -11.67 19.98
N SER A 124 23.47 -10.82 20.84
CA SER A 124 23.44 -10.92 22.30
C SER A 124 22.19 -10.31 22.97
N ARG A 125 21.34 -9.58 22.25
CA ARG A 125 20.25 -8.75 22.81
C ARG A 125 18.85 -9.36 22.66
N GLY A 126 18.72 -10.57 22.14
CA GLY A 126 17.43 -11.25 21.98
C GLY A 126 16.70 -10.90 20.68
N PRO A 127 15.36 -11.03 20.64
CA PRO A 127 14.58 -10.83 19.41
C PRO A 127 14.64 -9.36 18.94
N ALA A 128 14.37 -9.15 17.64
CA ALA A 128 14.15 -7.81 17.11
C ALA A 128 12.85 -7.25 17.73
N VAL A 129 12.94 -6.07 18.34
CA VAL A 129 11.79 -5.34 18.86
C VAL A 129 11.56 -4.15 17.93
N LEU A 130 10.34 -4.04 17.41
CA LEU A 130 9.96 -2.95 16.52
C LEU A 130 9.36 -1.80 17.33
N GLU A 131 9.72 -0.57 16.97
CA GLU A 131 9.03 0.61 17.43
C GLU A 131 7.64 0.71 16.80
N TRP A 132 6.75 1.49 17.42
CA TRP A 132 5.37 1.61 16.94
C TRP A 132 5.29 2.08 15.48
N HIS A 133 6.10 3.06 15.10
CA HIS A 133 6.15 3.56 13.73
C HIS A 133 6.64 2.49 12.73
N GLU A 134 7.55 1.60 13.14
CA GLU A 134 8.01 0.47 12.31
C GLU A 134 6.90 -0.57 12.12
N VAL A 135 6.08 -0.82 13.15
CA VAL A 135 4.91 -1.71 13.04
C VAL A 135 3.83 -1.09 12.13
N LEU A 136 3.55 0.20 12.28
CA LEU A 136 2.62 0.94 11.42
C LEU A 136 3.04 0.84 9.95
N THR A 137 4.32 1.13 9.68
CA THR A 137 4.93 1.00 8.35
C THR A 137 4.80 -0.41 7.80
N LEU A 138 5.06 -1.44 8.62
CA LEU A 138 4.91 -2.83 8.20
C LEU A 138 3.47 -3.18 7.79
N PHE A 139 2.47 -2.67 8.51
CA PHE A 139 1.06 -2.88 8.18
C PHE A 139 0.68 -2.18 6.88
N HIS A 140 1.12 -0.94 6.70
CA HIS A 140 0.93 -0.16 5.49
C HIS A 140 1.45 -0.90 4.26
N GLU A 141 2.74 -1.29 4.26
CA GLU A 141 3.36 -2.00 3.13
C GLU A 141 2.74 -3.38 2.88
N MET A 142 2.24 -4.04 3.93
CA MET A 142 1.57 -5.31 3.76
C MET A 142 0.16 -5.16 3.17
N GLY A 143 -0.50 -4.00 3.34
CA GLY A 143 -1.73 -3.67 2.61
C GLY A 143 -1.48 -3.62 1.10
N HIS A 144 -0.42 -2.94 0.66
CA HIS A 144 0.03 -2.95 -0.73
C HIS A 144 0.38 -4.35 -1.24
N ALA A 145 1.08 -5.14 -0.42
CA ALA A 145 1.41 -6.52 -0.76
C ALA A 145 0.15 -7.39 -0.92
N MET A 146 -0.83 -7.28 -0.03
CA MET A 146 -2.09 -8.04 -0.15
C MET A 146 -2.90 -7.58 -1.36
N HIS A 147 -2.94 -6.28 -1.67
CA HIS A 147 -3.57 -5.79 -2.89
C HIS A 147 -2.93 -6.40 -4.14
N SER A 148 -1.59 -6.52 -4.17
CA SER A 148 -0.87 -7.13 -5.29
C SER A 148 -1.05 -8.65 -5.39
N MET A 149 -1.21 -9.34 -4.26
CA MET A 149 -1.45 -10.79 -4.24
C MET A 149 -2.87 -11.17 -4.65
N ILE A 150 -3.84 -10.36 -4.25
CA ILE A 150 -5.27 -10.62 -4.47
C ILE A 150 -5.75 -10.05 -5.81
N GLY A 151 -5.17 -8.92 -6.25
CA GLY A 151 -5.53 -8.20 -7.48
C GLY A 151 -5.11 -8.91 -8.76
N LYS A 152 -5.98 -9.79 -9.24
CA LYS A 152 -5.81 -10.58 -10.47
C LYS A 152 -6.56 -9.92 -11.61
N THR A 153 -5.89 -9.75 -12.75
CA THR A 153 -6.47 -9.13 -13.96
C THR A 153 -6.07 -9.91 -15.20
N GLU A 154 -6.76 -9.67 -16.31
CA GLU A 154 -6.35 -10.21 -17.61
C GLU A 154 -4.95 -9.69 -18.00
N TYR A 155 -4.68 -8.40 -17.77
CA TYR A 155 -3.45 -7.74 -18.19
C TYR A 155 -2.57 -7.32 -17.02
N GLN A 156 -1.25 -7.54 -17.15
CA GLN A 156 -0.27 -7.20 -16.10
C GLN A 156 -0.17 -5.69 -15.79
N ASN A 157 -0.51 -4.81 -16.74
CA ASN A 157 -0.37 -3.37 -16.59
C ASN A 157 -1.42 -2.75 -15.65
N VAL A 158 -2.45 -3.50 -15.27
CA VAL A 158 -3.51 -3.08 -14.36
C VAL A 158 -3.68 -4.04 -13.17
N SER A 159 -2.73 -4.94 -12.93
CA SER A 159 -2.80 -5.87 -11.80
C SER A 159 -2.27 -5.24 -10.51
N GLY A 160 -2.84 -5.67 -9.37
CA GLY A 160 -2.39 -5.26 -8.05
C GLY A 160 -2.47 -3.75 -7.85
N THR A 161 -1.39 -3.15 -7.36
CA THR A 161 -1.33 -1.71 -7.08
C THR A 161 -1.21 -0.82 -8.32
N ARG A 162 -1.23 -1.37 -9.56
CA ARG A 162 -1.25 -0.58 -10.80
C ARG A 162 -2.65 -0.05 -11.10
N CYS A 163 -3.15 0.81 -10.22
CA CYS A 163 -4.49 1.40 -10.22
C CYS A 163 -4.40 2.93 -10.20
N ALA A 164 -5.54 3.62 -10.11
CA ALA A 164 -5.56 5.08 -9.99
C ALA A 164 -4.79 5.55 -8.75
N THR A 165 -4.06 6.65 -8.88
CA THR A 165 -3.16 7.15 -7.82
C THR A 165 -3.92 7.68 -6.60
N ASP A 166 -5.16 8.13 -6.77
CA ASP A 166 -6.10 8.56 -5.71
C ASP A 166 -6.99 7.42 -5.20
N PHE A 167 -6.46 6.20 -5.26
CA PHE A 167 -7.06 4.99 -4.73
C PHE A 167 -6.00 4.02 -4.20
N VAL A 168 -4.79 4.04 -4.76
CA VAL A 168 -3.74 3.06 -4.47
C VAL A 168 -3.38 2.96 -2.99
N GLU A 169 -3.53 4.04 -2.20
CA GLU A 169 -3.21 4.04 -0.77
C GLU A 169 -4.38 3.57 0.11
N LEU A 170 -5.59 3.41 -0.44
CA LEU A 170 -6.73 2.95 0.35
C LEU A 170 -6.45 1.60 1.06
N PRO A 171 -5.94 0.55 0.39
CA PRO A 171 -5.66 -0.72 1.06
C PRO A 171 -4.57 -0.65 2.13
N SER A 172 -3.52 0.15 1.92
CA SER A 172 -2.41 0.32 2.86
C SER A 172 -2.83 1.12 4.09
N ILE A 173 -3.50 2.25 3.90
CA ILE A 173 -4.02 3.09 5.00
C ILE A 173 -5.10 2.33 5.78
N LEU A 174 -5.95 1.55 5.12
CA LEU A 174 -6.92 0.73 5.85
C LEU A 174 -6.22 -0.21 6.83
N MET A 175 -5.07 -0.81 6.48
CA MET A 175 -4.28 -1.63 7.40
C MET A 175 -3.73 -0.86 8.59
N GLU A 176 -3.44 0.44 8.45
CA GLU A 176 -3.09 1.31 9.59
C GLU A 176 -4.24 1.37 10.60
N HIS A 177 -5.49 1.53 10.14
CA HIS A 177 -6.66 1.53 11.04
C HIS A 177 -6.82 0.21 11.79
N PHE A 178 -6.56 -0.94 11.14
CA PHE A 178 -6.59 -2.23 11.83
C PHE A 178 -5.61 -2.28 13.01
N LEU A 179 -4.43 -1.66 12.89
CA LEU A 179 -3.44 -1.62 13.96
C LEU A 179 -3.93 -0.84 15.20
N THR A 180 -4.88 0.08 15.05
CA THR A 180 -5.47 0.83 16.17
C THR A 180 -6.47 0.01 17.00
N SER A 181 -6.87 -1.16 16.52
CA SER A 181 -7.84 -2.01 17.21
C SER A 181 -7.19 -2.90 18.29
N PRO A 182 -7.68 -2.84 19.56
CA PRO A 182 -7.25 -3.77 20.60
C PRO A 182 -7.44 -5.24 20.24
N THR A 183 -8.54 -5.55 19.53
CA THR A 183 -8.86 -6.90 19.06
C THR A 183 -7.81 -7.38 18.06
N VAL A 184 -7.38 -6.53 17.14
CA VAL A 184 -6.33 -6.87 16.17
C VAL A 184 -4.98 -7.01 16.86
N LEU A 185 -4.61 -6.07 17.73
CA LEU A 185 -3.37 -6.12 18.50
C LEU A 185 -3.24 -7.41 19.33
N SER A 186 -4.36 -7.92 19.84
CA SER A 186 -4.39 -9.18 20.60
C SER A 186 -3.88 -10.39 19.81
N LEU A 187 -3.95 -10.36 18.46
CA LEU A 187 -3.45 -11.43 17.60
C LEU A 187 -1.92 -11.56 17.64
N PHE A 188 -1.22 -10.51 18.09
CA PHE A 188 0.24 -10.39 18.10
C PHE A 188 0.82 -10.51 19.51
N SER A 189 0.04 -10.21 20.55
CA SER A 189 0.45 -10.38 21.96
C SER A 189 0.48 -11.86 22.37
N SER A 190 1.46 -12.26 23.18
CA SER A 190 1.38 -13.48 23.99
C SER A 190 0.47 -13.23 25.20
N ALA A 191 -0.05 -14.29 25.82
CA ALA A 191 -1.02 -14.18 26.92
C ALA A 191 -0.47 -13.43 28.16
N ASP A 192 0.86 -13.40 28.34
CA ASP A 192 1.54 -12.76 29.48
C ASP A 192 1.88 -11.28 29.25
N ASP A 193 1.60 -10.72 28.08
CA ASP A 193 2.08 -9.38 27.70
C ASP A 193 1.00 -8.29 27.89
N ALA A 194 0.59 -8.09 29.14
CA ALA A 194 -0.41 -7.08 29.51
C ALA A 194 0.03 -5.65 29.16
N ALA A 195 1.34 -5.37 29.16
CA ALA A 195 1.93 -4.08 28.84
C ALA A 195 1.79 -3.72 27.35
N ALA A 196 1.97 -4.68 26.44
CA ALA A 196 1.84 -4.47 25.00
C ALA A 196 0.41 -4.04 24.60
N ARG A 197 -0.61 -4.57 25.29
CA ARG A 197 -2.02 -4.18 25.09
C ARG A 197 -2.31 -2.77 25.56
N GLN A 198 -1.58 -2.26 26.55
CA GLN A 198 -1.80 -0.94 27.12
C GLN A 198 -1.11 0.17 26.30
N VAL A 199 0.05 -0.12 25.70
CA VAL A 199 0.79 0.86 24.87
C VAL A 199 0.14 1.04 23.49
N GLY A 200 -0.27 -0.03 22.82
CA GLY A 200 -0.91 0.06 21.50
C GLY A 200 -2.30 0.72 21.51
N ASN A 201 -2.99 0.72 22.65
CA ASN A 201 -4.32 1.31 22.80
C ASN A 201 -4.33 2.79 23.18
N HIS A 202 -3.16 3.40 23.43
CA HIS A 202 -3.04 4.78 23.93
C HIS A 202 -2.02 5.62 23.15
N HIS A 203 -1.59 5.18 21.96
CA HIS A 203 -0.72 5.99 21.12
C HIS A 203 -1.56 7.06 20.39
N GLU A 204 -1.85 8.16 21.08
CA GLU A 204 -2.25 9.41 20.44
C GLU A 204 -0.99 10.19 20.09
N ASP A 205 -0.76 10.41 18.80
CA ASP A 205 0.30 11.30 18.35
C ASP A 205 -0.12 12.76 18.60
N PRO A 206 0.53 13.47 19.55
CA PRO A 206 0.16 14.85 19.88
C PRO A 206 0.41 15.83 18.72
N CYS A 207 1.20 15.42 17.71
CA CYS A 207 1.56 16.22 16.55
C CYS A 207 0.72 15.89 15.30
N HIS A 208 -0.20 14.93 15.37
CA HIS A 208 -0.95 14.45 14.20
C HIS A 208 -1.62 15.58 13.38
N ASN A 209 -2.18 16.60 14.06
CA ASN A 209 -2.80 17.75 13.39
C ASN A 209 -1.78 18.64 12.66
N ILE A 210 -0.56 18.75 13.21
CA ILE A 210 0.55 19.47 12.58
C ILE A 210 1.04 18.70 11.36
N ASP A 211 1.15 17.37 11.46
CA ASP A 211 1.58 16.51 10.36
C ASP A 211 0.56 16.49 9.23
N THR A 212 -0.73 16.37 9.54
CA THR A 212 -1.83 16.48 8.57
C THR A 212 -1.83 17.86 7.90
N HIS A 213 -1.60 18.93 8.66
CA HIS A 213 -1.43 20.27 8.08
C HIS A 213 -0.22 20.33 7.12
N GLY A 214 0.90 19.71 7.50
CA GLY A 214 2.08 19.55 6.63
C GLY A 214 1.73 18.84 5.31
N GLN A 215 1.02 17.72 5.38
CA GLN A 215 0.54 16.98 4.20
C GLN A 215 -0.35 17.83 3.29
N ILE A 216 -1.23 18.65 3.87
CA ILE A 216 -2.07 19.60 3.12
C ILE A 216 -1.19 20.63 2.39
N LEU A 217 -0.18 21.21 3.06
CA LEU A 217 0.72 22.16 2.40
C LEU A 217 1.51 21.51 1.26
N LEU A 218 1.95 20.27 1.43
CA LEU A 218 2.64 19.52 0.38
C LEU A 218 1.73 19.25 -0.83
N ALA A 219 0.46 18.89 -0.59
CA ALA A 219 -0.52 18.73 -1.65
C ALA A 219 -0.79 20.05 -2.40
N VAL A 220 -0.94 21.16 -1.67
CA VAL A 220 -1.13 22.49 -2.27
C VAL A 220 0.12 22.93 -3.07
N LEU A 221 1.32 22.66 -2.55
CA LEU A 221 2.58 22.97 -3.23
C LEU A 221 2.70 22.17 -4.54
N ASP A 222 2.40 20.87 -4.49
CA ASP A 222 2.40 19.99 -5.64
C ASP A 222 1.43 20.49 -6.73
N GLN A 223 0.20 20.86 -6.36
CA GLN A 223 -0.74 21.49 -7.30
C GLN A 223 -0.21 22.81 -7.88
N ALA A 224 0.44 23.65 -7.08
CA ALA A 224 1.02 24.90 -7.56
C ALA A 224 2.11 24.65 -8.61
N TYR A 225 2.98 23.66 -8.39
CA TYR A 225 4.09 23.31 -9.27
C TYR A 225 3.66 22.60 -10.55
N HIS A 226 2.47 22.00 -10.56
CA HIS A 226 1.91 21.34 -11.74
C HIS A 226 0.75 22.14 -12.37
N SER A 227 0.58 23.39 -11.95
CA SER A 227 -0.37 24.31 -12.56
C SER A 227 0.24 25.03 -13.78
N PRO A 228 -0.58 25.68 -14.63
CA PRO A 228 -0.08 26.49 -15.74
C PRO A 228 0.95 27.57 -15.33
N ALA A 229 0.90 28.05 -14.07
CA ALA A 229 1.85 29.03 -13.55
C ALA A 229 3.31 28.54 -13.62
N ALA A 230 3.55 27.23 -13.52
CA ALA A 230 4.88 26.65 -13.62
C ALA A 230 5.53 26.81 -15.01
N THR A 231 4.73 27.15 -16.03
CA THR A 231 5.21 27.40 -17.40
C THR A 231 5.55 28.86 -17.68
N GLU A 232 5.29 29.76 -16.74
CA GLU A 232 5.56 31.19 -16.91
C GLU A 232 7.07 31.49 -16.86
N PRO A 233 7.60 32.41 -17.71
CA PRO A 233 9.04 32.70 -17.76
C PRO A 233 9.68 33.20 -16.45
N GLY A 234 8.87 33.66 -15.49
CA GLY A 234 9.30 34.15 -14.19
C GLY A 234 8.99 33.20 -13.02
N PHE A 235 8.60 31.95 -13.29
CA PHE A 235 8.27 31.00 -12.24
C PHE A 235 9.49 30.68 -11.38
N ASP A 236 9.34 30.87 -10.06
CA ASP A 236 10.34 30.55 -9.06
C ASP A 236 9.72 29.60 -8.05
N SER A 237 10.23 28.36 -8.01
CA SER A 237 9.75 27.31 -7.10
C SER A 237 10.03 27.68 -5.64
N THR A 238 11.22 28.21 -5.34
CA THR A 238 11.59 28.62 -3.98
C THR A 238 10.69 29.75 -3.48
N ALA A 239 10.44 30.76 -4.33
CA ALA A 239 9.54 31.85 -3.98
C ALA A 239 8.09 31.37 -3.81
N THR A 240 7.66 30.38 -4.60
CA THR A 240 6.33 29.77 -4.48
C THR A 240 6.17 29.02 -3.16
N LEU A 241 7.17 28.22 -2.77
CA LEU A 241 7.22 27.57 -1.45
C LEU A 241 7.18 28.60 -0.31
N ALA A 242 8.02 29.63 -0.39
CA ALA A 242 8.10 30.68 0.63
C ALA A 242 6.75 31.42 0.78
N ARG A 243 6.09 31.77 -0.33
CA ARG A 243 4.75 32.39 -0.32
C ARG A 243 3.70 31.48 0.31
N LEU A 244 3.72 30.19 0.02
CA LEU A 244 2.78 29.23 0.60
C LEU A 244 2.96 29.13 2.12
N HIS A 245 4.20 28.98 2.60
CA HIS A 245 4.50 28.95 4.03
C HIS A 245 4.12 30.27 4.72
N ALA A 246 4.37 31.42 4.10
CA ALA A 246 3.98 32.71 4.68
C ALA A 246 2.45 32.88 4.78
N ALA A 247 1.70 32.35 3.81
CA ALA A 247 0.25 32.49 3.78
C ALA A 247 -0.49 31.47 4.67
N ARG A 248 0.06 30.26 4.81
CA ARG A 248 -0.67 29.11 5.38
C ARG A 248 0.14 28.27 6.37
N GLY A 249 1.46 28.41 6.42
CA GLY A 249 2.34 27.54 7.19
C GLY A 249 2.30 27.81 8.70
N LEU A 250 2.32 26.74 9.49
CA LEU A 250 2.54 26.82 10.94
C LEU A 250 3.99 27.13 11.31
N ILE A 251 4.93 26.66 10.48
CA ILE A 251 6.37 26.87 10.65
C ILE A 251 6.85 27.79 9.51
N PRO A 252 7.53 28.90 9.83
CA PRO A 252 7.98 29.86 8.83
C PRO A 252 9.02 29.24 7.90
N PHE A 253 9.01 29.68 6.64
CA PHE A 253 10.04 29.33 5.68
C PHE A 253 11.42 29.85 6.14
N VAL A 254 12.46 29.04 5.94
CA VAL A 254 13.84 29.41 6.27
C VAL A 254 14.53 29.93 5.02
N GLU A 255 14.93 31.20 5.02
CA GLU A 255 15.63 31.82 3.90
C GLU A 255 16.94 31.10 3.55
N GLY A 256 17.30 31.13 2.26
CA GLY A 256 18.50 30.46 1.75
C GLY A 256 18.37 28.95 1.59
N THR A 257 17.19 28.36 1.84
CA THR A 257 16.93 26.93 1.64
C THR A 257 16.19 26.68 0.33
N SER A 258 16.32 25.45 -0.20
CA SER A 258 15.58 24.96 -1.37
C SER A 258 15.01 23.57 -1.09
N TRP A 259 14.22 23.46 -0.01
CA TRP A 259 13.69 22.19 0.49
C TRP A 259 12.91 21.41 -0.58
N GLN A 260 12.22 22.11 -1.49
CA GLN A 260 11.44 21.48 -2.55
C GLN A 260 12.27 20.57 -3.47
N THR A 261 13.59 20.74 -3.52
CA THR A 261 14.50 19.85 -4.27
C THR A 261 14.62 18.45 -3.65
N GLN A 262 14.23 18.29 -2.39
CA GLN A 262 14.20 17.02 -1.67
C GLN A 262 12.82 16.36 -1.74
N PHE A 263 11.81 17.04 -2.29
CA PHE A 263 10.46 16.52 -2.38
C PHE A 263 10.31 15.64 -3.64
N GLY A 264 10.82 14.41 -3.56
CA GLY A 264 10.90 13.48 -4.69
C GLY A 264 9.56 13.14 -5.36
N HIS A 265 8.44 13.28 -4.63
CA HIS A 265 7.09 13.01 -5.16
C HIS A 265 6.73 13.89 -6.36
N LEU A 266 7.34 15.08 -6.47
CA LEU A 266 7.09 16.01 -7.58
C LEU A 266 7.41 15.45 -8.97
N PHE A 267 8.26 14.42 -9.09
CA PHE A 267 8.69 13.89 -10.40
C PHE A 267 8.02 12.57 -10.79
N GLY A 268 7.80 11.68 -9.82
CA GLY A 268 7.18 10.37 -10.07
C GLY A 268 5.65 10.38 -9.96
N TYR A 269 5.11 11.30 -9.16
CA TYR A 269 3.69 11.39 -8.76
C TYR A 269 3.24 12.86 -8.73
N GLY A 270 3.74 13.64 -9.69
CA GLY A 270 3.45 15.07 -9.78
C GLY A 270 1.95 15.31 -9.99
N ALA A 271 1.42 16.34 -9.33
CA ALA A 271 0.01 16.72 -9.32
C ALA A 271 -0.94 15.74 -8.58
N THR A 272 -0.43 14.70 -7.94
CA THR A 272 -1.27 13.69 -7.27
C THR A 272 -1.03 13.61 -5.77
N TYR A 273 -0.21 14.45 -5.15
CA TYR A 273 0.09 14.31 -3.70
C TYR A 273 -1.14 14.48 -2.80
N TYR A 274 -2.22 15.11 -3.30
CA TYR A 274 -3.51 15.16 -2.60
C TYR A 274 -4.11 13.77 -2.34
N SER A 275 -3.73 12.75 -3.12
CA SER A 275 -4.25 11.39 -3.02
C SER A 275 -4.06 10.81 -1.62
N TYR A 276 -2.95 11.09 -0.94
CA TYR A 276 -2.71 10.60 0.42
C TYR A 276 -3.81 11.02 1.39
N LEU A 277 -4.20 12.30 1.36
CA LEU A 277 -5.27 12.83 2.22
C LEU A 277 -6.64 12.30 1.80
N PHE A 278 -6.84 12.15 0.49
CA PHE A 278 -8.06 11.65 -0.10
C PHE A 278 -8.32 10.18 0.27
N ASP A 279 -7.32 9.32 0.08
CA ASP A 279 -7.35 7.91 0.46
C ASP A 279 -7.48 7.73 1.97
N ARG A 280 -6.89 8.62 2.79
CA ARG A 280 -7.12 8.64 4.25
C ARG A 280 -8.59 8.86 4.60
N ALA A 281 -9.26 9.80 3.94
CA ALA A 281 -10.69 10.05 4.16
C ALA A 281 -11.55 8.84 3.75
N ILE A 282 -11.23 8.20 2.61
CA ILE A 282 -11.94 7.00 2.15
C ILE A 282 -11.67 5.82 3.09
N ALA A 283 -10.42 5.59 3.48
CA ALA A 283 -10.02 4.50 4.38
C ALA A 283 -10.71 4.61 5.74
N SER A 284 -10.76 5.82 6.33
CA SER A 284 -11.47 6.07 7.58
C SER A 284 -12.97 5.77 7.43
N ARG A 285 -13.58 6.17 6.30
CA ARG A 285 -15.00 5.88 6.01
C ARG A 285 -15.27 4.38 5.88
N VAL A 286 -14.40 3.65 5.17
CA VAL A 286 -14.47 2.18 5.01
C VAL A 286 -14.31 1.50 6.36
N TRP A 287 -13.28 1.87 7.13
CA TRP A 287 -13.03 1.36 8.47
C TRP A 287 -14.27 1.51 9.35
N ARG A 288 -14.83 2.73 9.44
CA ARG A 288 -16.00 3.02 10.26
C ARG A 288 -17.24 2.22 9.88
N LYS A 289 -17.51 2.08 8.57
CA LYS A 289 -18.72 1.39 8.09
C LYS A 289 -18.60 -0.14 8.19
N LEU A 290 -17.43 -0.70 7.89
CA LEU A 290 -17.28 -2.15 7.73
C LEU A 290 -16.62 -2.83 8.92
N PHE A 291 -15.63 -2.20 9.58
CA PHE A 291 -14.72 -2.91 10.48
C PHE A 291 -14.71 -2.37 11.92
N ALA A 292 -15.03 -1.11 12.18
CA ALA A 292 -14.89 -0.50 13.50
C ALA A 292 -15.67 -1.24 14.61
N ARG A 293 -16.83 -1.83 14.29
CA ARG A 293 -17.63 -2.61 15.24
C ARG A 293 -17.06 -4.00 15.50
N ASP A 294 -16.60 -4.66 14.46
CA ASP A 294 -16.05 -6.03 14.50
C ASP A 294 -14.88 -6.13 13.52
N PRO A 295 -13.66 -5.77 13.97
CA PRO A 295 -12.51 -5.69 13.09
C PRO A 295 -12.12 -7.04 12.50
N LEU A 296 -12.43 -8.16 13.15
CA LEU A 296 -12.06 -9.49 12.63
C LEU A 296 -13.23 -10.17 11.89
N ASN A 297 -14.22 -9.39 11.43
CA ASN A 297 -15.37 -9.91 10.72
C ASN A 297 -14.98 -10.50 9.35
N ARG A 298 -15.04 -11.83 9.25
CA ARG A 298 -14.66 -12.56 8.02
C ARG A 298 -15.54 -12.21 6.82
N GLU A 299 -16.83 -11.99 7.03
CA GLU A 299 -17.76 -11.66 5.94
C GLU A 299 -17.43 -10.29 5.33
N MET A 300 -17.16 -9.29 6.16
CA MET A 300 -16.76 -7.95 5.70
C MET A 300 -15.37 -7.97 5.05
N GLY A 301 -14.44 -8.77 5.57
CA GLY A 301 -13.14 -8.97 4.95
C GLY A 301 -13.23 -9.60 3.56
N GLU A 302 -14.06 -10.63 3.38
CA GLU A 302 -14.33 -11.24 2.06
C GLU A 302 -15.10 -10.30 1.13
N ARG A 303 -16.00 -9.46 1.66
CA ARG A 303 -16.66 -8.40 0.90
C ARG A 303 -15.62 -7.43 0.34
N TYR A 304 -14.74 -6.89 1.19
CA TYR A 304 -13.67 -5.97 0.77
C TYR A 304 -12.71 -6.63 -0.22
N LYS A 305 -12.31 -7.88 0.03
CA LYS A 305 -11.49 -8.67 -0.91
C LYS A 305 -12.13 -8.78 -2.29
N ARG A 306 -13.44 -9.04 -2.35
CA ARG A 306 -14.19 -9.26 -3.60
C ARG A 306 -14.56 -7.96 -4.32
N GLU A 307 -14.83 -6.88 -3.59
CA GLU A 307 -15.33 -5.63 -4.18
C GLU A 307 -14.22 -4.62 -4.45
N ILE A 308 -13.09 -4.72 -3.74
CA ILE A 308 -11.94 -3.83 -3.88
C ILE A 308 -10.71 -4.61 -4.39
N LEU A 309 -10.11 -5.45 -3.55
CA LEU A 309 -8.76 -5.95 -3.79
C LEU A 309 -8.63 -6.84 -5.03
N ARG A 310 -9.63 -7.68 -5.34
CA ARG A 310 -9.52 -8.65 -6.44
C ARG A 310 -9.38 -8.01 -7.81
N HIS A 311 -9.81 -6.76 -7.95
CA HIS A 311 -9.82 -6.07 -9.24
C HIS A 311 -8.45 -5.49 -9.58
N GLY A 312 -7.55 -5.31 -8.61
CA GLY A 312 -6.33 -4.54 -8.82
C GLY A 312 -6.68 -3.13 -9.33
N GLY A 313 -6.08 -2.74 -10.45
CA GLY A 313 -6.46 -1.55 -11.22
C GLY A 313 -7.33 -1.82 -12.46
N GLY A 314 -7.93 -3.00 -12.58
CA GLY A 314 -8.76 -3.39 -13.72
C GLY A 314 -10.21 -2.87 -13.66
N GLU A 315 -10.62 -2.23 -12.57
CA GLU A 315 -11.97 -1.70 -12.34
C GLU A 315 -11.88 -0.23 -11.88
N ASP A 316 -12.92 0.55 -12.15
CA ASP A 316 -12.99 1.95 -11.72
C ASP A 316 -13.09 2.06 -10.19
N PRO A 317 -12.13 2.73 -9.52
CA PRO A 317 -12.18 2.98 -8.07
C PRO A 317 -13.47 3.61 -7.58
N TRP A 318 -14.07 4.52 -8.33
CA TRP A 318 -15.28 5.21 -7.93
C TRP A 318 -16.49 4.28 -7.89
N ALA A 319 -16.61 3.41 -8.90
CA ALA A 319 -17.62 2.37 -8.91
C ALA A 319 -17.42 1.37 -7.75
N MET A 320 -16.18 0.94 -7.52
CA MET A 320 -15.82 0.04 -6.42
C MET A 320 -16.17 0.64 -5.05
N ILE A 321 -15.76 1.88 -4.79
CA ILE A 321 -16.01 2.59 -3.52
C ILE A 321 -17.51 2.89 -3.34
N GLY A 322 -18.18 3.36 -4.39
CA GLY A 322 -19.62 3.64 -4.37
C GLY A 322 -20.44 2.39 -4.01
N SER A 323 -20.13 1.26 -4.64
CA SER A 323 -20.75 -0.04 -4.33
C SER A 323 -20.42 -0.51 -2.91
N LEU A 324 -19.15 -0.47 -2.49
CA LEU A 324 -18.73 -0.94 -1.17
C LEU A 324 -19.39 -0.15 -0.03
N LEU A 325 -19.49 1.17 -0.19
CA LEU A 325 -20.04 2.07 0.83
C LEU A 325 -21.56 2.29 0.70
N GLU A 326 -22.20 1.67 -0.29
CA GLU A 326 -23.62 1.85 -0.62
C GLU A 326 -23.96 3.35 -0.82
N ALA A 327 -23.13 4.01 -1.63
CA ALA A 327 -23.15 5.44 -1.92
C ALA A 327 -23.09 5.67 -3.44
N PRO A 328 -24.21 5.48 -4.17
CA PRO A 328 -24.24 5.56 -5.64
C PRO A 328 -23.84 6.94 -6.19
N GLU A 329 -23.95 8.00 -5.38
CA GLU A 329 -23.49 9.34 -5.72
C GLU A 329 -21.98 9.42 -6.01
N LEU A 330 -21.18 8.47 -5.50
CA LEU A 330 -19.74 8.42 -5.72
C LEU A 330 -19.36 7.77 -7.05
N GLU A 331 -20.22 6.91 -7.60
CA GLU A 331 -19.89 6.06 -8.77
C GLU A 331 -19.53 6.87 -10.03
N SER A 332 -19.93 8.14 -10.08
CA SER A 332 -19.62 9.03 -11.20
C SER A 332 -18.17 9.53 -11.24
N GLY A 333 -17.47 9.54 -10.09
CA GLY A 333 -16.14 10.12 -9.96
C GLY A 333 -16.02 11.59 -10.36
N ASP A 334 -17.13 12.32 -10.37
CA ASP A 334 -17.17 13.71 -10.83
C ASP A 334 -16.76 14.72 -9.73
N ALA A 335 -16.88 16.01 -10.04
CA ALA A 335 -16.55 17.07 -9.09
C ALA A 335 -17.45 17.10 -7.84
N GLU A 336 -18.68 16.57 -7.89
CA GLU A 336 -19.51 16.41 -6.69
C GLU A 336 -19.07 15.19 -5.88
N ALA A 337 -18.73 14.06 -6.52
CA ALA A 337 -18.17 12.90 -5.83
C ALA A 337 -16.87 13.26 -5.08
N MET A 338 -15.96 13.97 -5.74
CA MET A 338 -14.74 14.54 -5.12
C MET A 338 -15.06 15.47 -3.95
N ARG A 339 -16.07 16.34 -4.11
CA ARG A 339 -16.50 17.27 -3.05
C ARG A 339 -17.10 16.52 -1.87
N GLU A 340 -17.83 15.45 -2.12
CA GLU A 340 -18.44 14.62 -1.08
C GLU A 340 -17.36 13.92 -0.25
N VAL A 341 -16.37 13.28 -0.88
CA VAL A 341 -15.21 12.73 -0.15
C VAL A 341 -14.47 13.84 0.61
N GLY A 342 -14.30 15.02 0.02
CA GLY A 342 -13.70 16.17 0.68
C GLY A 342 -14.48 16.72 1.88
N ARG A 343 -15.78 16.39 2.02
CA ARG A 343 -16.56 16.67 3.24
C ARG A 343 -16.33 15.62 4.33
N TRP A 344 -15.84 14.44 3.97
CA TRP A 344 -15.50 13.42 4.94
C TRP A 344 -14.27 13.88 5.70
N ARG A 345 -14.34 13.71 7.03
CA ARG A 345 -13.22 14.03 7.91
C ARG A 345 -12.22 12.88 7.85
N ILE A 346 -10.94 13.21 7.91
CA ILE A 346 -9.90 12.25 8.28
C ILE A 346 -10.04 12.06 9.79
N GLU A 347 -10.89 11.10 10.19
CA GLU A 347 -11.05 10.72 11.59
C GLU A 347 -10.10 9.56 11.87
N ASP A 348 -8.87 9.90 12.26
CA ASP A 348 -7.89 8.94 12.82
C ASP A 348 -8.16 8.70 14.33
N GLU A 349 -9.11 9.43 14.93
CA GLU A 349 -9.49 9.30 16.33
C GLU A 349 -10.38 8.07 16.58
N VAL A 350 -9.89 7.20 17.46
CA VAL A 350 -10.76 6.31 18.25
C VAL A 350 -11.57 7.20 19.18
N VAL A 351 -12.72 7.72 18.71
CA VAL A 351 -13.71 8.33 19.60
C VAL A 351 -14.23 7.20 20.50
N ILE A 352 -13.62 7.03 21.67
CA ILE A 352 -14.25 6.31 22.78
C ILE A 352 -15.39 7.22 23.24
N PRO A 353 -16.67 6.84 23.03
CA PRO A 353 -17.77 7.65 23.50
C PRO A 353 -17.78 7.57 25.03
N GLY A 354 -17.42 8.67 25.68
CA GLY A 354 -17.57 8.82 27.12
C GLY A 354 -16.26 9.05 27.86
N ARG A 355 -15.80 10.30 27.86
CA ARG A 355 -15.19 10.94 29.03
C ARG A 355 -15.31 12.46 28.85
N HIS A 356 -16.30 13.01 29.57
CA HIS A 356 -16.35 14.43 29.95
C HIS A 356 -15.31 14.70 31.04
#